data_AF-A0A1D2NH79-F1
#
_entry.id   AF-A0A1D2NH79-F1
#
_cell.length_a   1.000
_cell.length_b   1.000
_cell.length_c   1.000
_cell.angle_alpha   90.00
_cell.angle_beta   90.00
_cell.angle_gamma   90.00
#
_symmetry.space_group_name_H-M   'P 1'
#
loop_
_entity.id
_entity.type
_entity.pdbx_description
1 polymer ?
#
loop_
_entity_poly.entity_id
_entity_poly.type
_entity_poly.pdbx_seq_one_letter_code
_entity_poly.pdbx_strand_id
1 'polypeptide(L)'
;MVLQRYGVLKAIVQCLTVLLLIIGIVSEAKRVCGPNQFRCRNGKGCVAALDVCDSERHCKDESEENVQFCSGNYSNLTKNLEQECSAGMYRCRFGGCITSKHLCDGRIDCFDGSDETSDICRKNRCLGKKFRCDYGGCIKLSQQCNGKGECPDGSDETRGLCEEHICSLGSFKCNYGACIPGEKVCDGKADCLDKSDEFKSACDGDGNGNGGDNSTDFKVRSLYFQQN
;
A
#
# COMPACT_ATOMS: atom_id res chain seq x y z
N MET A 1 5.85 -18.11 -57.28
CA MET A 1 4.73 -17.79 -56.36
C MET A 1 4.69 -18.63 -55.07
N VAL A 2 5.68 -19.48 -54.76
CA VAL A 2 5.64 -20.38 -53.57
C VAL A 2 6.41 -19.81 -52.36
N LEU A 3 7.50 -19.05 -52.59
CA LEU A 3 8.36 -18.51 -51.53
C LEU A 3 7.72 -17.38 -50.68
N GLN A 4 6.81 -16.58 -51.25
CA GLN A 4 6.12 -15.53 -50.46
C GLN A 4 5.07 -16.10 -49.50
N ARG A 5 4.44 -17.23 -49.82
CA ARG A 5 3.45 -17.88 -48.92
C ARG A 5 4.13 -18.50 -47.70
N TYR A 6 5.35 -19.01 -47.86
CA TYR A 6 6.16 -19.57 -46.77
C TYR A 6 6.61 -18.51 -45.75
N GLY A 7 6.98 -17.31 -46.21
CA GLY A 7 7.36 -16.20 -45.33
C GLY A 7 6.21 -15.71 -44.46
N VAL A 8 5.01 -15.60 -45.05
CA VAL A 8 3.80 -15.20 -44.33
C VAL A 8 3.39 -16.28 -43.31
N LEU A 9 3.44 -17.56 -43.69
CA LEU A 9 3.11 -18.67 -42.78
C LEU A 9 4.08 -18.74 -41.59
N LYS A 10 5.38 -18.51 -41.82
CA LYS A 10 6.41 -18.50 -40.76
C LYS A 10 6.23 -17.33 -39.79
N ALA A 11 5.85 -16.15 -40.29
CA ALA A 11 5.54 -14.99 -39.46
C ALA A 11 4.28 -15.21 -38.61
N ILE A 12 3.23 -15.84 -39.17
CA ILE A 12 2.00 -16.16 -38.43
C ILE A 12 2.28 -17.17 -37.30
N VAL A 13 3.03 -18.25 -37.59
CA VAL A 13 3.39 -19.25 -36.57
C VAL A 13 4.22 -18.61 -35.46
N GLN A 14 5.19 -17.75 -35.80
CA GLN A 14 6.02 -17.08 -34.81
C GLN A 14 5.20 -16.09 -33.96
N CYS A 15 4.27 -15.34 -34.57
CA CYS A 15 3.35 -14.45 -33.87
C CYS A 15 2.40 -15.22 -32.93
N LEU A 16 1.87 -16.37 -33.37
CA LEU A 16 1.03 -17.25 -32.54
C LEU A 16 1.81 -17.84 -31.36
N THR A 17 3.06 -18.27 -31.56
CA THR A 17 3.90 -18.76 -30.44
C THR A 17 4.21 -17.66 -29.43
N VAL A 18 4.47 -16.43 -29.89
CA VAL A 18 4.66 -15.26 -29.02
C VAL A 18 3.37 -14.90 -28.29
N LEU A 19 2.21 -14.95 -28.97
CA LEU A 19 0.90 -14.72 -28.36
C LEU A 19 0.61 -15.76 -27.27
N LEU A 20 0.88 -17.05 -27.52
CA LEU A 20 0.70 -18.13 -26.55
C LEU A 20 1.66 -18.00 -25.36
N LEU A 21 2.89 -17.52 -25.58
CA LEU A 21 3.82 -17.18 -24.50
C LEU A 21 3.32 -15.99 -23.68
N ILE A 22 2.82 -14.93 -24.32
CA ILE A 22 2.26 -13.76 -23.63
C ILE A 22 1.00 -14.15 -22.84
N ILE A 23 0.11 -14.97 -23.42
CA ILE A 23 -1.06 -15.54 -22.71
C ILE A 23 -0.60 -16.40 -21.53
N GLY A 24 0.47 -17.20 -21.69
CA GLY A 24 1.08 -17.98 -20.62
C GLY A 24 1.72 -17.14 -19.51
N ILE A 25 2.30 -15.97 -19.84
CA ILE A 25 2.92 -15.03 -18.89
C ILE A 25 1.85 -14.21 -18.15
N VAL A 26 0.71 -13.90 -18.77
CA VAL A 26 -0.41 -13.17 -18.13
C VAL A 26 -1.24 -14.08 -17.20
N SER A 27 -0.99 -15.39 -17.21
CA SER A 27 -1.68 -16.37 -16.36
C SER A 27 -1.03 -16.59 -14.98
N GLU A 28 -0.33 -15.60 -14.42
CA GLU A 28 -0.15 -15.53 -12.96
C GLU A 28 -1.46 -14.95 -12.38
N ALA A 29 -2.46 -15.81 -12.28
CA ALA A 29 -3.62 -15.54 -11.45
C ALA A 29 -3.10 -15.06 -10.10
N LYS A 30 -3.42 -13.82 -9.72
CA LYS A 30 -3.41 -13.40 -8.31
C LYS A 30 -4.07 -14.56 -7.57
N ARG A 31 -3.28 -15.33 -6.81
CA ARG A 31 -3.75 -16.51 -6.07
C ARG A 31 -4.61 -16.02 -4.91
N VAL A 32 -5.77 -15.49 -5.27
CA VAL A 32 -6.83 -15.12 -4.36
C VAL A 32 -7.47 -16.43 -4.00
N CYS A 33 -7.33 -16.81 -2.74
CA CYS A 33 -7.95 -18.02 -2.23
C CYS A 33 -9.48 -17.93 -2.34
N GLY A 34 -10.13 -19.08 -2.50
CA GLY A 34 -11.58 -19.14 -2.61
C GLY A 34 -12.29 -18.67 -1.34
N PRO A 35 -13.63 -18.53 -1.37
CA PRO A 35 -14.41 -17.92 -0.29
C PRO A 35 -14.38 -18.63 1.08
N ASN A 36 -13.64 -19.73 1.25
CA ASN A 36 -13.46 -20.47 2.51
C ASN A 36 -12.03 -21.03 2.66
N GLN A 37 -11.04 -20.27 2.18
CA GLN A 37 -9.66 -20.71 2.17
C GLN A 37 -8.74 -19.65 2.77
N PHE A 38 -7.89 -20.07 3.68
CA PHE A 38 -6.81 -19.29 4.26
C PHE A 38 -5.63 -19.21 3.29
N ARG A 39 -5.09 -18.01 3.10
CA ARG A 39 -3.90 -17.81 2.28
C ARG A 39 -2.66 -17.95 3.15
N CYS A 40 -1.77 -18.87 2.81
CA CYS A 40 -0.48 -19.00 3.48
C CYS A 40 0.30 -17.69 3.43
N ARG A 41 1.03 -17.36 4.51
CA ARG A 41 1.72 -16.06 4.65
C ARG A 41 2.80 -15.86 3.59
N ASN A 42 3.45 -16.93 3.15
CA ASN A 42 4.36 -16.95 2.00
C ASN A 42 3.70 -16.62 0.65
N GLY A 43 2.38 -16.42 0.60
CA GLY A 43 1.60 -16.13 -0.59
C GLY A 43 1.46 -17.28 -1.58
N LYS A 44 1.95 -18.48 -1.22
CA LYS A 44 2.06 -19.68 -2.06
C LYS A 44 1.29 -20.86 -1.45
N GLY A 45 -0.03 -20.72 -1.37
CA GLY A 45 -0.91 -21.80 -0.94
C GLY A 45 -2.23 -21.27 -0.41
N CYS A 46 -3.25 -22.11 -0.50
CA CYS A 46 -4.56 -21.88 0.09
C CYS A 46 -4.91 -23.14 0.89
N VAL A 47 -5.24 -22.95 2.17
CA VAL A 47 -5.60 -23.99 3.12
C VAL A 47 -7.09 -23.88 3.40
N ALA A 48 -7.84 -24.97 3.59
CA ALA A 48 -9.26 -24.82 3.91
C ALA A 48 -9.41 -24.16 5.29
N ALA A 49 -10.48 -23.42 5.51
CA ALA A 49 -10.73 -22.80 6.81
C ALA A 49 -10.84 -23.82 7.97
N LEU A 50 -11.03 -25.11 7.70
CA LEU A 50 -11.05 -26.19 8.70
C LEU A 50 -9.65 -26.72 9.04
N ASP A 51 -8.70 -26.53 8.13
CA ASP A 51 -7.33 -27.04 8.21
C ASP A 51 -6.38 -25.95 8.77
N VAL A 52 -6.96 -24.96 9.46
CA VAL A 52 -6.29 -23.86 10.12
C VAL A 52 -6.34 -24.14 11.62
N CYS A 53 -5.23 -23.99 12.33
CA CYS A 53 -5.12 -24.32 13.76
C CYS A 53 -5.60 -25.76 14.07
N ASP A 54 -5.43 -26.69 13.13
CA ASP A 54 -5.86 -28.09 13.24
C ASP A 54 -4.73 -29.01 13.73
N SER A 55 -3.60 -28.42 14.13
CA SER A 55 -2.37 -29.12 14.55
C SER A 55 -1.68 -29.91 13.43
N GLU A 56 -2.15 -29.80 12.19
CA GLU A 56 -1.54 -30.41 11.02
C GLU A 56 -0.94 -29.34 10.11
N ARG A 57 0.17 -29.70 9.44
CA ARG A 57 0.91 -28.73 8.61
C ARG A 57 0.40 -28.75 7.18
N HIS A 58 -0.29 -27.70 6.80
CA HIS A 58 -0.85 -27.47 5.47
C HIS A 58 -0.11 -26.36 4.67
N CYS A 59 0.46 -25.34 5.31
CA CYS A 59 1.37 -24.40 4.65
C CYS A 59 2.84 -24.77 4.90
N LYS A 60 3.67 -24.48 3.89
CA LYS A 60 5.13 -24.71 3.98
C LYS A 60 5.79 -23.90 5.09
N ASP A 61 5.22 -22.75 5.41
CA ASP A 61 5.69 -21.79 6.41
C ASP A 61 4.93 -21.90 7.74
N GLU A 62 4.09 -22.94 7.93
CA GLU A 62 3.33 -23.20 9.17
C GLU A 62 2.45 -22.00 9.59
N SER A 63 2.14 -21.12 8.63
CA SER A 63 1.41 -19.88 8.89
C SER A 63 -0.03 -20.10 9.36
N GLU A 64 -0.60 -21.25 9.01
CA GLU A 64 -1.90 -21.77 9.43
C GLU A 64 -1.91 -22.24 10.89
N GLU A 65 -0.76 -22.67 11.43
CA GLU A 65 -0.59 -23.17 12.81
C GLU A 65 0.12 -22.15 13.72
N ASN A 66 0.23 -20.90 13.29
CA ASN A 66 1.00 -19.91 14.03
C ASN A 66 0.35 -19.64 15.40
N VAL A 67 1.05 -20.04 16.46
CA VAL A 67 0.62 -19.92 17.85
C VAL A 67 0.20 -18.50 18.24
N GLN A 68 0.75 -17.44 17.65
CA GLN A 68 0.32 -16.07 17.97
C GLN A 68 -1.15 -15.82 17.57
N PHE A 69 -1.65 -16.57 16.58
CA PHE A 69 -3.02 -16.51 16.08
C PHE A 69 -3.87 -17.69 16.60
N CYS A 70 -3.27 -18.86 16.81
CA CYS A 70 -3.94 -20.04 17.35
C CYS A 70 -4.00 -20.11 18.90
N SER A 71 -3.35 -19.20 19.63
CA SER A 71 -3.32 -19.20 21.12
C SER A 71 -4.62 -18.74 21.81
N GLY A 72 -5.75 -18.63 21.09
CA GLY A 72 -7.08 -18.42 21.66
C GLY A 72 -7.96 -19.67 21.60
N ASN A 73 -9.26 -19.55 21.86
CA ASN A 73 -10.30 -20.60 21.64
C ASN A 73 -10.50 -20.94 20.13
N TYR A 74 -9.45 -20.79 19.31
CA TYR A 74 -9.46 -20.94 17.85
C TYR A 74 -9.09 -22.35 17.37
N SER A 75 -8.81 -23.28 18.29
CA SER A 75 -8.65 -24.73 18.01
C SER A 75 -9.92 -25.43 17.53
N ASN A 76 -10.98 -24.67 17.22
CA ASN A 76 -12.23 -25.18 16.69
C ASN A 76 -12.92 -24.09 15.85
N LEU A 77 -12.46 -23.89 14.61
CA LEU A 77 -13.06 -22.92 13.66
C LEU A 77 -14.54 -23.19 13.37
N THR A 78 -15.02 -24.41 13.62
CA THR A 78 -16.42 -24.81 13.55
C THR A 78 -17.29 -24.27 14.70
N LYS A 79 -16.71 -23.76 15.79
CA LYS A 79 -17.43 -23.21 16.95
C LYS A 79 -17.43 -21.67 17.02
N ASN A 80 -16.73 -20.98 16.12
CA ASN A 80 -16.50 -19.53 16.18
C ASN A 80 -17.32 -18.72 15.14
N LEU A 81 -18.38 -19.32 14.60
CA LEU A 81 -19.37 -18.61 13.79
C LEU A 81 -20.38 -17.80 14.64
N GLU A 82 -20.49 -18.11 15.93
CA GLU A 82 -21.41 -17.47 16.90
C GLU A 82 -20.68 -16.65 18.00
N GLN A 83 -19.37 -16.41 17.85
CA GLN A 83 -18.65 -15.53 18.80
C GLN A 83 -19.10 -14.08 18.56
N GLU A 84 -20.05 -13.61 19.36
CA GLU A 84 -20.37 -12.19 19.46
C GLU A 84 -19.15 -11.47 20.03
N CYS A 85 -18.55 -10.61 19.20
CA CYS A 85 -17.50 -9.73 19.67
C CYS A 85 -18.08 -8.74 20.69
N SER A 86 -17.32 -8.41 21.74
CA SER A 86 -17.72 -7.39 22.72
C SER A 86 -18.14 -6.09 22.01
N ALA A 87 -19.11 -5.38 22.58
CA ALA A 87 -19.63 -4.14 22.00
C ALA A 87 -18.49 -3.17 21.60
N GLY A 88 -18.44 -2.79 20.33
CA GLY A 88 -17.42 -1.89 19.78
C GLY A 88 -16.20 -2.59 19.15
N MET A 89 -16.16 -3.92 19.12
CA MET A 89 -15.18 -4.69 18.36
C MET A 89 -15.74 -5.09 16.98
N TYR A 90 -14.85 -5.18 15.99
CA TYR A 90 -15.14 -5.65 14.65
C TYR A 90 -14.85 -7.15 14.54
N ARG A 91 -15.78 -7.90 13.96
CA ARG A 91 -15.66 -9.33 13.72
C ARG A 91 -15.00 -9.59 12.37
N CYS A 92 -13.88 -10.31 12.38
CA CYS A 92 -13.22 -10.76 11.16
C CYS A 92 -14.11 -11.75 10.40
N ARG A 93 -13.93 -11.84 9.07
CA ARG A 93 -14.73 -12.75 8.24
C ARG A 93 -14.45 -14.22 8.61
N PHE A 94 -13.21 -14.58 8.92
CA PHE A 94 -12.84 -15.89 9.50
C PHE A 94 -12.37 -15.79 10.94
N GLY A 95 -13.33 -15.70 11.87
CA GLY A 95 -13.09 -15.85 13.30
C GLY A 95 -12.31 -14.71 13.94
N GLY A 96 -12.66 -14.41 15.18
CA GLY A 96 -11.94 -13.42 15.98
C GLY A 96 -12.42 -11.99 15.84
N CYS A 97 -11.92 -11.18 16.77
CA CYS A 97 -12.41 -9.84 17.04
C CYS A 97 -11.25 -8.87 17.15
N ILE A 98 -11.26 -7.84 16.32
CA ILE A 98 -10.32 -6.73 16.38
C ILE A 98 -11.03 -5.47 16.89
N THR A 99 -10.29 -4.51 17.39
CA THR A 99 -10.86 -3.21 17.74
C THR A 99 -11.07 -2.37 16.48
N SER A 100 -12.08 -1.48 16.45
CA SER A 100 -12.34 -0.59 15.29
C SER A 100 -11.15 0.30 14.87
N LYS A 101 -10.14 0.47 15.72
CA LYS A 101 -8.89 1.20 15.39
C LYS A 101 -7.94 0.42 14.47
N HIS A 102 -8.07 -0.90 14.44
CA HIS A 102 -7.30 -1.86 13.62
C HIS A 102 -8.06 -2.23 12.34
N LEU A 103 -9.25 -1.65 12.15
CA LEU A 103 -10.02 -1.87 10.93
C LEU A 103 -9.54 -0.87 9.88
N CYS A 104 -8.99 -1.35 8.78
CA CYS A 104 -8.51 -0.53 7.66
C CYS A 104 -7.41 0.44 8.10
N ASP A 105 -6.49 0.01 8.97
CA ASP A 105 -5.39 0.83 9.47
C ASP A 105 -4.07 0.64 8.66
N GLY A 106 -4.14 -0.17 7.60
CA GLY A 106 -3.01 -0.49 6.73
C GLY A 106 -2.19 -1.69 7.20
N ARG A 107 -2.64 -2.41 8.24
CA ARG A 107 -2.00 -3.62 8.76
C ARG A 107 -3.00 -4.77 8.80
N ILE A 108 -2.51 -5.97 8.55
CA ILE A 108 -3.31 -7.19 8.65
C ILE A 108 -3.39 -7.58 10.13
N ASP A 109 -4.51 -7.27 10.77
CA ASP A 109 -4.84 -7.65 12.15
C ASP A 109 -5.88 -8.80 12.20
N CYS A 110 -6.76 -8.91 11.20
CA CYS A 110 -7.56 -10.12 11.03
C CYS A 110 -6.71 -11.25 10.46
N PHE A 111 -6.97 -12.47 10.94
CA PHE A 111 -6.26 -13.67 10.49
C PHE A 111 -6.36 -13.91 8.97
N ASP A 112 -7.52 -13.60 8.40
CA ASP A 112 -7.79 -13.69 6.96
C ASP A 112 -7.52 -12.38 6.20
N GLY A 113 -6.98 -11.36 6.87
CA GLY A 113 -6.78 -10.02 6.34
C GLY A 113 -8.07 -9.32 5.92
N SER A 114 -9.23 -9.79 6.39
CA SER A 114 -10.53 -9.22 6.00
C SER A 114 -10.67 -7.76 6.41
N ASP A 115 -10.04 -7.36 7.51
CA ASP A 115 -9.94 -5.99 7.99
C ASP A 115 -9.30 -5.01 7.01
N GLU A 116 -8.46 -5.48 6.09
CA GLU A 116 -7.79 -4.65 5.06
C GLU A 116 -8.35 -4.87 3.65
N THR A 117 -9.43 -5.65 3.51
CA THR A 117 -10.03 -5.89 2.19
C THR A 117 -10.81 -4.68 1.69
N SER A 118 -10.71 -4.39 0.40
CA SER A 118 -11.40 -3.26 -0.22
C SER A 118 -12.92 -3.31 -0.05
N ASP A 119 -13.55 -4.50 0.02
CA ASP A 119 -14.99 -4.65 0.23
C ASP A 119 -15.43 -4.17 1.62
N ILE A 120 -14.58 -4.36 2.62
CA ILE A 120 -14.82 -3.98 4.02
C ILE A 120 -14.46 -2.51 4.21
N CYS A 121 -13.27 -2.09 3.76
CA CYS A 121 -12.79 -0.73 3.90
C CYS A 121 -13.56 0.30 3.05
N ARG A 122 -14.17 -0.13 1.94
CA ARG A 122 -15.03 0.76 1.16
C ARG A 122 -16.30 1.14 1.92
N LYS A 123 -16.84 0.22 2.73
CA LYS A 123 -18.09 0.43 3.49
C LYS A 123 -17.84 1.18 4.80
N ASN A 124 -16.64 1.07 5.37
CA ASN A 124 -16.30 1.75 6.61
C ASN A 124 -15.87 3.20 6.35
N ARG A 125 -16.42 4.12 7.15
CA ARG A 125 -15.93 5.50 7.23
C ARG A 125 -14.75 5.52 8.18
N CYS A 126 -13.63 6.10 7.76
CA CYS A 126 -12.50 6.34 8.65
C CYS A 126 -12.98 7.09 9.89
N LEU A 127 -12.73 6.53 11.07
CA LEU A 127 -13.11 7.16 12.33
C LEU A 127 -12.22 8.39 12.60
N GLY A 128 -12.86 9.51 12.92
CA GLY A 128 -12.17 10.76 13.28
C GLY A 128 -11.61 11.53 12.08
N LYS A 129 -10.58 12.34 12.33
CA LYS A 129 -9.88 13.17 11.34
C LYS A 129 -8.74 12.36 10.68
N LYS A 130 -9.09 11.36 9.88
CA LYS A 130 -8.16 10.51 9.11
C LYS A 130 -8.36 10.71 7.62
N PHE A 131 -7.31 10.53 6.83
CA PHE A 131 -7.40 10.49 5.36
C PHE A 131 -7.81 9.09 4.93
N ARG A 132 -8.67 8.99 3.92
CA ARG A 132 -9.13 7.72 3.36
C ARG A 132 -8.46 7.48 2.02
N CYS A 133 -7.65 6.44 1.94
CA CYS A 133 -7.06 5.95 0.69
C CYS A 133 -8.15 5.52 -0.29
N ASP A 134 -7.85 5.49 -1.59
CA ASP A 134 -8.80 5.10 -2.63
C ASP A 134 -9.23 3.63 -2.50
N TYR A 135 -8.33 2.74 -2.07
CA TYR A 135 -8.65 1.34 -1.75
C TYR A 135 -9.58 1.19 -0.52
N GLY A 136 -9.75 2.26 0.27
CA GLY A 136 -10.62 2.35 1.43
C GLY A 136 -9.91 2.41 2.78
N GLY A 137 -8.59 2.17 2.83
CA GLY A 137 -7.78 2.26 4.05
C GLY A 137 -7.75 3.66 4.67
N CYS A 138 -7.30 3.74 5.92
CA CYS A 138 -7.32 4.97 6.70
C CYS A 138 -5.96 5.28 7.32
N ILE A 139 -5.34 6.36 6.86
CA ILE A 139 -4.08 6.89 7.41
C ILE A 139 -4.34 8.18 8.21
N LYS A 140 -3.35 8.63 8.98
CA LYS A 140 -3.45 9.92 9.68
C LYS A 140 -3.46 11.06 8.66
N LEU A 141 -4.12 12.18 8.95
CA LEU A 141 -4.05 13.36 8.07
C LEU A 141 -2.61 13.89 7.90
N SER A 142 -1.74 13.71 8.90
CA SER A 142 -0.31 14.06 8.79
C SER A 142 0.48 13.14 7.86
N GLN A 143 -0.16 12.06 7.39
CA GLN A 143 0.39 11.09 6.42
C GLN A 143 -0.16 11.34 5.01
N GLN A 144 -1.02 12.34 4.86
CA GLN A 144 -1.48 12.77 3.54
C GLN A 144 -0.44 13.74 2.97
N CYS A 145 0.06 13.48 1.76
CA CYS A 145 0.97 14.36 1.04
C CYS A 145 2.24 14.71 1.83
N ASN A 146 2.85 13.73 2.50
CA ASN A 146 4.07 13.90 3.31
C ASN A 146 5.35 13.40 2.61
N GLY A 147 5.25 13.04 1.32
CA GLY A 147 6.34 12.51 0.52
C GLY A 147 6.58 11.01 0.68
N LYS A 148 5.75 10.28 1.44
CA LYS A 148 5.86 8.84 1.68
C LYS A 148 4.53 8.15 1.38
N GLY A 149 4.57 7.09 0.58
CA GLY A 149 3.39 6.27 0.31
C GLY A 149 3.04 5.40 1.51
N GLU A 150 2.10 5.86 2.33
CA GLU A 150 1.50 5.08 3.41
C GLU A 150 0.30 4.27 2.94
N CYS A 151 -0.46 4.78 1.97
CA CYS A 151 -1.47 3.94 1.32
C CYS A 151 -0.78 2.91 0.42
N PRO A 152 -1.14 1.62 0.49
CA PRO A 152 -0.62 0.59 -0.42
C PRO A 152 -0.90 0.86 -1.90
N ASP A 153 -1.92 1.67 -2.21
CA ASP A 153 -2.24 2.14 -3.57
C ASP A 153 -1.58 3.48 -3.93
N GLY A 154 -0.84 4.10 -2.99
CA GLY A 154 -0.18 5.39 -3.16
C GLY A 154 -1.13 6.57 -3.31
N SER A 155 -2.43 6.39 -3.01
CA SER A 155 -3.46 7.42 -3.22
C SER A 155 -3.22 8.68 -2.39
N ASP A 156 -2.53 8.56 -1.27
CA ASP A 156 -2.10 9.63 -0.37
C ASP A 156 -1.01 10.56 -0.91
N GLU A 157 -0.28 10.14 -1.94
CA GLU A 157 0.82 10.91 -2.56
C GLU A 157 0.54 11.22 -4.04
N THR A 158 -0.72 11.13 -4.47
CA THR A 158 -1.09 11.42 -5.85
C THR A 158 -1.05 12.92 -6.16
N ARG A 159 -0.60 13.27 -7.37
CA ARG A 159 -0.55 14.67 -7.82
C ARG A 159 -1.89 15.39 -7.67
N GLY A 160 -2.98 14.76 -8.11
CA GLY A 160 -4.32 15.36 -8.05
C GLY A 160 -4.81 15.62 -6.62
N LEU A 161 -4.28 14.89 -5.63
CA LEU A 161 -4.57 15.12 -4.22
C LEU A 161 -3.69 16.22 -3.62
N CYS A 162 -2.39 16.19 -3.94
CA CYS A 162 -1.38 17.01 -3.28
C CYS A 162 -1.13 18.39 -3.93
N GLU A 163 -1.60 18.61 -5.17
CA GLU A 163 -1.41 19.88 -5.90
C GLU A 163 -1.93 21.10 -5.11
N GLU A 164 -3.09 20.97 -4.46
CA GLU A 164 -3.70 22.02 -3.62
C GLU A 164 -3.38 21.85 -2.11
N HIS A 165 -2.58 20.86 -1.74
CA HIS A 165 -2.22 20.63 -0.33
C HIS A 165 -1.30 21.74 0.19
N ILE A 166 -1.60 22.24 1.40
CA ILE A 166 -0.84 23.32 2.04
C ILE A 166 0.18 22.70 2.99
N CYS A 167 1.45 22.85 2.68
CA CYS A 167 2.53 22.38 3.53
C CYS A 167 2.65 23.21 4.82
N SER A 168 3.13 22.58 5.88
CA SER A 168 3.43 23.27 7.14
C SER A 168 4.61 24.22 6.97
N LEU A 169 4.70 25.23 7.85
CA LEU A 169 5.86 26.13 7.91
C LEU A 169 7.14 25.32 8.14
N GLY A 170 8.19 25.59 7.37
CA GLY A 170 9.44 24.82 7.43
C GLY A 170 9.50 23.64 6.47
N SER A 171 8.41 23.32 5.75
CA SER A 171 8.37 22.25 4.76
C SER A 171 8.60 22.75 3.33
N PHE A 172 9.18 21.90 2.49
CA PHE A 172 9.31 22.10 1.05
C PHE A 172 8.23 21.33 0.30
N LYS A 173 7.66 21.96 -0.73
CA LYS A 173 6.63 21.36 -1.58
C LYS A 173 7.28 20.81 -2.85
N CYS A 174 7.26 19.50 -3.02
CA CYS A 174 7.69 18.83 -4.25
C CYS A 174 6.86 19.31 -5.45
N ASN A 175 7.34 19.16 -6.70
CA ASN A 175 6.59 19.67 -7.87
C ASN A 175 5.24 18.96 -8.08
N TYR A 176 5.09 17.74 -7.58
CA TYR A 176 3.81 17.00 -7.61
C TYR A 176 2.90 17.32 -6.42
N GLY A 177 3.36 18.13 -5.46
CA GLY A 177 2.55 18.73 -4.41
C GLY A 177 2.78 18.18 -2.99
N ALA A 178 3.48 17.06 -2.83
CA ALA A 178 3.79 16.53 -1.51
C ALA A 178 4.76 17.42 -0.72
N CYS A 179 4.70 17.31 0.60
CA CYS A 179 5.47 18.13 1.53
C CYS A 179 6.54 17.28 2.21
N ILE A 180 7.79 17.68 2.07
CA ILE A 180 8.90 17.11 2.83
C ILE A 180 9.45 18.13 3.83
N PRO A 181 10.13 17.69 4.89
CA PRO A 181 10.83 18.61 5.79
C PRO A 181 11.93 19.40 5.03
N GLY A 182 12.09 20.69 5.34
CA GLY A 182 13.06 21.55 4.65
C GLY A 182 14.51 21.08 4.81
N GLU A 183 14.85 20.40 5.92
CA GLU A 183 16.17 19.81 6.13
C GLU A 183 16.53 18.68 5.16
N LYS A 184 15.55 18.21 4.38
CA LYS A 184 15.73 17.17 3.36
C LYS A 184 15.89 17.71 1.95
N VAL A 185 15.91 19.02 1.81
CA VAL A 185 16.13 19.65 0.50
C VAL A 185 17.63 19.76 0.29
N CYS A 186 18.12 19.20 -0.81
CA CYS A 186 19.53 19.21 -1.20
C CYS A 186 20.43 18.47 -0.19
N ASP A 187 19.89 17.43 0.44
CA ASP A 187 20.62 16.58 1.37
C ASP A 187 21.38 15.44 0.64
N GLY A 188 21.29 15.42 -0.70
CA GLY A 188 21.90 14.41 -1.57
C GLY A 188 21.05 13.16 -1.74
N LYS A 189 19.82 13.14 -1.19
CA LYS A 189 18.90 12.02 -1.26
C LYS A 189 17.57 12.46 -1.85
N ALA A 190 17.02 11.62 -2.73
CA ALA A 190 15.66 11.82 -3.23
C ALA A 190 14.64 11.48 -2.13
N ASP A 191 14.07 12.51 -1.51
CA ASP A 191 12.94 12.43 -0.60
C ASP A 191 11.62 12.79 -1.28
N CYS A 192 11.64 13.59 -2.35
CA CYS A 192 10.51 13.67 -3.26
C CYS A 192 10.48 12.51 -4.26
N LEU A 193 9.30 11.98 -4.59
CA LEU A 193 9.12 10.95 -5.63
C LEU A 193 9.63 11.38 -7.01
N ASP A 194 9.54 12.68 -7.31
CA ASP A 194 10.05 13.30 -8.54
C ASP A 194 11.46 13.87 -8.42
N LYS A 195 12.11 13.71 -7.26
CA LYS A 195 13.44 14.23 -6.93
C LYS A 195 13.56 15.76 -7.01
N SER A 196 12.44 16.47 -6.88
CA SER A 196 12.41 17.93 -7.02
C SER A 196 13.14 18.69 -5.92
N ASP A 197 13.32 18.05 -4.78
CA ASP A 197 14.15 18.46 -3.65
C ASP A 197 15.65 18.50 -3.96
N GLU A 198 16.11 17.70 -4.91
CA GLU A 198 17.52 17.63 -5.33
C GLU A 198 17.79 18.39 -6.63
N PHE A 199 16.79 19.10 -7.16
CA PHE A 199 16.98 19.91 -8.36
C PHE A 199 17.73 21.19 -8.03
N LYS A 200 18.58 21.59 -8.97
CA LYS A 200 19.29 22.87 -8.93
C LYS A 200 18.36 24.07 -8.68
N SER A 201 17.12 24.02 -9.17
CA SER A 201 16.10 25.05 -8.90
C SER A 201 15.62 25.11 -7.44
N ALA A 202 15.71 24.02 -6.69
CA ALA A 202 15.42 23.97 -5.26
C ALA A 202 16.67 24.26 -4.41
N CYS A 203 17.87 23.90 -4.91
CA CYS A 203 19.15 24.05 -4.22
C CYS A 203 19.85 25.38 -4.43
N ASP A 204 19.61 26.05 -5.56
CA ASP A 204 20.18 27.36 -5.83
C ASP A 204 19.28 28.44 -5.19
N GLY A 205 19.42 28.61 -3.88
CA GLY A 205 19.09 29.88 -3.28
C GLY A 205 20.03 30.96 -3.82
N ASP A 206 19.50 31.99 -4.47
CA ASP A 206 20.25 33.17 -4.91
C ASP A 206 21.12 33.72 -3.74
N GLY A 207 22.44 33.57 -3.84
CA GLY A 207 23.34 34.06 -2.80
C GLY A 207 24.80 33.60 -2.86
N ASN A 208 25.47 33.76 -4.00
CA ASN A 208 26.92 34.04 -4.13
C ASN A 208 27.90 33.40 -3.11
N GLY A 209 28.61 32.34 -3.53
CA GLY A 209 29.98 32.09 -3.09
C GLY A 209 30.28 30.73 -2.45
N ASN A 210 31.13 29.95 -3.14
CA ASN A 210 32.11 28.99 -2.62
C ASN A 210 31.81 28.18 -1.35
N GLY A 211 31.83 26.86 -1.53
CA GLY A 211 32.28 25.92 -0.51
C GLY A 211 31.14 25.33 0.31
N GLY A 212 31.20 24.01 0.50
CA GLY A 212 30.25 23.30 1.35
C GLY A 212 30.17 23.96 2.72
N ASP A 213 28.96 24.35 3.11
CA ASP A 213 28.68 24.77 4.46
C ASP A 213 27.49 23.99 5.03
N ASN A 214 27.71 23.57 6.26
CA ASN A 214 26.82 22.78 7.06
C ASN A 214 25.88 23.77 7.78
N SER A 215 25.01 24.45 7.03
CA SER A 215 24.25 25.60 7.53
C SER A 215 22.74 25.32 7.60
N THR A 216 22.29 25.05 8.81
CA THR A 216 20.91 24.84 9.25
C THR A 216 20.04 26.11 9.24
N ASP A 217 20.18 27.01 8.25
CA ASP A 217 19.32 28.20 8.15
C ASP A 217 18.48 28.16 6.87
N PHE A 218 17.52 27.24 6.87
CA PHE A 218 16.54 27.10 5.81
C PHE A 218 15.54 28.27 5.88
N LYS A 219 15.84 29.37 5.18
CA LYS A 219 14.86 30.44 4.93
C LYS A 219 13.84 29.94 3.91
N VAL A 220 12.83 29.21 4.40
CA VAL A 220 11.62 28.91 3.63
C VAL A 220 10.98 30.24 3.23
N ARG A 221 10.93 30.50 1.92
CA ARG A 221 9.99 31.48 1.38
C ARG A 221 8.58 30.97 1.68
N SER A 222 8.06 31.43 2.81
CA SER A 222 6.66 31.32 3.19
C SER A 222 5.85 32.00 2.09
N LEU A 223 5.15 31.23 1.25
CA LEU A 223 4.07 31.74 0.42
C LEU A 223 2.85 32.01 1.32
N TYR A 224 3.02 32.91 2.29
CA TYR A 224 1.91 33.70 2.80
C TYR A 224 1.62 34.73 1.71
N PHE A 225 0.60 34.45 0.91
CA PHE A 225 -0.13 35.51 0.22
C PHE A 225 -0.48 36.56 1.27
N GLN A 226 0.07 37.76 1.11
CA GLN A 226 -0.50 38.97 1.70
C GLN A 226 -1.94 39.06 1.22
N GLN A 227 -2.88 38.69 2.08
CA GLN A 227 -4.27 39.08 1.91
C GLN A 227 -4.36 40.51 2.45
N ASN A 228 -4.46 41.44 1.49
CA ASN A 228 -4.97 42.80 1.72
C ASN A 228 -6.29 42.76 2.49
#